data_AF-A0A953SS27-F1
#
_entry.id   AF-A0A953SS27-F1
#
_cell.length_a   1.000
_cell.length_b   1.000
_cell.length_c   1.000
_cell.angle_alpha   90.00
_cell.angle_beta   90.00
_cell.angle_gamma   90.00
#
_symmetry.space_group_name_H-M   'P 1'
#
loop_
_entity.id
_entity.type
_entity.pdbx_description
1 polymer ?
#
loop_
_entity_poly.entity_id
_entity_poly.type
_entity_poly.pdbx_seq_one_letter_code
_entity_poly.pdbx_strand_id
1 'polypeptide(L)'
;SYPVHNVKKIPDYFFLYRSSSWGWGTWKDKWAKADWDIKDFDTLKRDKFCLDKFSRGGDDLFPMLLSYKSGLNQSWGIRWAYTHAKYDGVCLYPAKSKVFNIGADASGTHFTSKTNKFDVALDEGECEFNLPSEVVINEEINQSVKRFFSPGLHKKVLNYFKFRKILK
;
A
#
# COMPACT_ATOMS: atom_id res chain seq x y z
N SER A 1 -7.27 4.58 -8.28
CA SER A 1 -7.65 3.67 -7.19
C SER A 1 -7.29 2.25 -7.55
N TYR A 2 -7.09 1.39 -6.56
CA TYR A 2 -6.78 -0.01 -6.83
C TYR A 2 -8.05 -0.80 -7.11
N PRO A 3 -7.98 -1.90 -7.90
CA PRO A 3 -9.11 -2.79 -8.10
C PRO A 3 -9.64 -3.32 -6.77
N VAL A 4 -10.96 -3.20 -6.57
CA VAL A 4 -11.69 -3.78 -5.45
C VAL A 4 -12.60 -4.86 -6.03
N HIS A 5 -12.42 -6.09 -5.56
CA HIS A 5 -13.13 -7.27 -6.08
C HIS A 5 -13.98 -7.91 -4.99
N ASN A 6 -15.09 -8.56 -5.39
CA ASN A 6 -15.94 -9.35 -4.50
C ASN A 6 -16.50 -8.57 -3.31
N VAL A 7 -16.85 -7.29 -3.52
CA VAL A 7 -17.53 -6.43 -2.54
C VAL A 7 -18.91 -6.08 -3.07
N LYS A 8 -19.96 -6.26 -2.26
CA LYS A 8 -21.36 -6.08 -2.73
C LYS A 8 -21.68 -4.66 -3.19
N LYS A 9 -21.16 -3.66 -2.50
CA LYS A 9 -21.38 -2.24 -2.80
C LYS A 9 -20.10 -1.47 -2.52
N ILE A 10 -19.59 -0.79 -3.52
CA ILE A 10 -18.44 0.10 -3.37
C ILE A 10 -19.00 1.54 -3.24
N PRO A 11 -18.81 2.22 -2.10
CA PRO A 11 -19.15 3.64 -1.94
C PRO A 11 -18.26 4.51 -2.82
N ASP A 12 -18.62 5.77 -3.07
CA ASP A 12 -17.86 6.69 -3.93
C ASP A 12 -16.43 6.98 -3.45
N TYR A 13 -16.17 6.77 -2.16
CA TYR A 13 -14.86 6.81 -1.55
C TYR A 13 -14.73 5.76 -0.47
N PHE A 14 -13.50 5.38 -0.14
CA PHE A 14 -13.23 4.49 0.98
C PHE A 14 -11.84 4.76 1.58
N PHE A 15 -11.67 4.39 2.84
CA PHE A 15 -10.40 4.50 3.54
C PHE A 15 -9.66 3.17 3.53
N LEU A 16 -8.38 3.20 3.15
CA LEU A 16 -7.49 2.05 3.21
C LEU A 16 -6.35 2.27 4.20
N TYR A 17 -5.93 1.20 4.86
CA TYR A 17 -4.66 1.19 5.62
C TYR A 17 -3.44 1.34 4.70
N ARG A 18 -3.59 1.03 3.40
CA ARG A 18 -2.52 1.11 2.40
C ARG A 18 -2.41 2.53 1.83
N SER A 19 -1.24 3.15 1.95
CA SER A 19 -0.92 4.37 1.20
C SER A 19 -0.58 4.08 -0.27
N SER A 20 -0.74 5.07 -1.15
CA SER A 20 -0.37 4.99 -2.57
C SER A 20 0.77 5.96 -2.88
N SER A 21 1.57 5.63 -3.91
CA SER A 21 2.56 6.52 -4.51
C SER A 21 2.25 6.90 -5.97
N TRP A 22 1.19 6.34 -6.57
CA TRP A 22 0.80 6.61 -7.98
C TRP A 22 -0.19 7.77 -8.15
N GLY A 23 -0.65 8.32 -7.04
CA GLY A 23 -1.54 9.45 -6.93
C GLY A 23 -1.78 9.63 -5.45
N TRP A 24 -1.23 10.70 -4.88
CA TRP A 24 -1.21 10.92 -3.45
C TRP A 24 -1.13 12.40 -3.12
N GLY A 25 -1.61 12.73 -1.93
CA GLY A 25 -1.45 14.01 -1.27
C GLY A 25 -1.41 13.78 0.23
N THR A 26 -0.74 14.65 0.96
CA THR A 26 -0.68 14.58 2.42
C THR A 26 -0.49 15.97 2.99
N TRP A 27 -0.80 16.13 4.27
CA TRP A 27 -0.55 17.37 5.00
C TRP A 27 0.87 17.42 5.53
N LYS A 28 1.46 18.62 5.57
CA LYS A 28 2.84 18.84 6.00
C LYS A 28 3.12 18.29 7.40
N ASP A 29 2.18 18.45 8.33
CA ASP A 29 2.29 17.95 9.71
C ASP A 29 2.27 16.41 9.78
N LYS A 30 1.51 15.74 8.90
CA LYS A 30 1.52 14.28 8.80
C LYS A 30 2.81 13.78 8.14
N TRP A 31 3.27 14.44 7.09
CA TRP A 31 4.52 14.11 6.42
C TRP A 31 5.72 14.19 7.36
N ALA A 32 5.75 15.20 8.23
CA ALA A 32 6.81 15.39 9.21
C ALA A 32 6.92 14.26 10.26
N LYS A 33 5.89 13.41 10.42
CA LYS A 33 5.94 12.26 11.33
C LYS A 33 6.74 11.08 10.80
N ALA A 34 7.06 11.07 9.50
CA ALA A 34 7.73 9.95 8.88
C ALA A 34 9.15 9.78 9.42
N ASP A 35 9.44 8.57 9.91
CA ASP A 35 10.80 8.12 10.15
C ASP A 35 11.33 7.48 8.87
N TRP A 36 12.10 8.25 8.10
CA TRP A 36 12.61 7.82 6.80
C TRP A 36 13.70 6.74 6.89
N ASP A 37 14.30 6.53 8.06
CA ASP A 37 15.33 5.52 8.31
C ASP A 37 14.76 4.25 8.94
N ILE A 38 13.54 4.36 9.52
CA ILE A 38 12.83 3.28 10.21
C ILE A 38 13.74 2.71 11.29
N LYS A 39 14.02 3.55 12.29
CA LYS A 39 14.97 3.29 13.38
C LYS A 39 14.47 2.20 14.32
N ASP A 40 13.16 2.02 14.41
CA ASP A 40 12.49 0.99 15.20
C ASP A 40 12.20 -0.30 14.41
N PHE A 41 12.92 -0.54 13.31
CA PHE A 41 12.77 -1.74 12.48
C PHE A 41 12.96 -3.05 13.28
N ASP A 42 13.89 -3.07 14.24
CA ASP A 42 14.11 -4.27 15.06
C ASP A 42 12.92 -4.60 15.97
N THR A 43 12.23 -3.58 16.47
CA THR A 43 10.97 -3.74 17.20
C THR A 43 9.89 -4.26 16.27
N LEU A 44 9.73 -3.63 15.09
CA LEU A 44 8.75 -4.05 14.09
C LEU A 44 8.91 -5.54 13.73
N LYS A 45 10.12 -6.04 13.46
CA LYS A 45 10.31 -7.43 13.00
C LYS A 45 10.12 -8.48 14.11
N ARG A 46 10.25 -8.10 15.38
CA ARG A 46 10.15 -9.01 16.54
C ARG A 46 8.78 -9.01 17.18
N ASP A 47 8.07 -7.89 17.10
CA ASP A 47 6.75 -7.75 17.69
C ASP A 47 5.64 -8.15 16.71
N LYS A 48 4.90 -9.21 17.08
CA LYS A 48 3.81 -9.73 16.24
C LYS A 48 2.69 -8.70 16.03
N PHE A 49 2.38 -7.90 17.05
CA PHE A 49 1.32 -6.89 16.95
C PHE A 49 1.73 -5.78 15.96
N CYS A 50 2.97 -5.31 15.99
CA CYS A 50 3.50 -4.37 15.01
C CYS A 50 3.47 -4.93 13.59
N LEU A 51 3.86 -6.21 13.39
CA LEU A 51 3.79 -6.86 12.08
C LEU A 51 2.35 -6.98 11.57
N ASP A 52 1.43 -7.41 12.42
CA ASP A 52 0.02 -7.57 12.04
C ASP A 52 -0.59 -6.19 11.70
N LYS A 53 -0.26 -5.15 12.48
CA LYS A 53 -0.66 -3.76 12.25
C LYS A 53 -0.16 -3.23 10.91
N PHE A 54 1.11 -3.50 10.55
CA PHE A 54 1.69 -3.10 9.27
C PHE A 54 1.08 -3.88 8.10
N SER A 55 0.84 -5.17 8.30
CA SER A 55 0.25 -6.06 7.29
C SER A 55 -1.23 -5.79 7.01
N ARG A 56 -1.89 -4.87 7.73
CA ARG A 56 -3.26 -4.41 7.38
C ARG A 56 -3.32 -3.79 5.99
N GLY A 57 -2.25 -3.13 5.55
CA GLY A 57 -2.17 -2.52 4.21
C GLY A 57 -1.79 -3.48 3.07
N GLY A 58 -1.46 -4.74 3.37
CA GLY A 58 -0.97 -5.71 2.38
C GLY A 58 0.16 -6.59 2.90
N ASP A 59 0.12 -7.88 2.59
CA ASP A 59 1.18 -8.83 2.97
C ASP A 59 2.49 -8.62 2.16
N ASP A 60 2.43 -7.85 1.08
CA ASP A 60 3.59 -7.46 0.28
C ASP A 60 4.43 -6.35 0.93
N LEU A 61 3.85 -5.57 1.85
CA LEU A 61 4.50 -4.43 2.47
C LEU A 61 5.75 -4.84 3.26
N PHE A 62 5.65 -5.87 4.11
CA PHE A 62 6.80 -6.27 4.92
C PHE A 62 7.99 -6.76 4.09
N PRO A 63 7.85 -7.64 3.09
CA PRO A 63 8.93 -7.96 2.15
C PRO A 63 9.49 -6.75 1.38
N MET A 64 8.66 -5.78 1.01
CA MET A 64 9.14 -4.53 0.39
C MET A 64 9.97 -3.70 1.36
N LEU A 65 9.62 -3.70 2.64
CA LEU A 65 10.37 -3.02 3.69
C LEU A 65 11.70 -3.73 3.99
N LEU A 66 11.70 -5.06 4.03
CA LEU A 66 12.93 -5.85 4.12
C LEU A 66 13.86 -5.57 2.94
N SER A 67 13.30 -5.40 1.74
CA SER A 67 14.07 -4.99 0.55
C SER A 67 14.72 -3.63 0.76
N TYR A 68 14.02 -2.67 1.37
CA TYR A 68 14.58 -1.36 1.70
C TYR A 68 15.72 -1.46 2.72
N LYS A 69 15.51 -2.15 3.84
CA LYS A 69 16.56 -2.35 4.86
C LYS A 69 17.76 -3.17 4.35
N SER A 70 17.59 -3.92 3.26
CA SER A 70 18.67 -4.64 2.58
C SER A 70 19.34 -3.84 1.44
N GLY A 71 18.96 -2.57 1.22
CA GLY A 71 19.49 -1.72 0.15
C GLY A 71 18.97 -2.03 -1.26
N LEU A 72 18.06 -2.98 -1.41
CA LEU A 72 17.52 -3.45 -2.70
C LEU A 72 16.35 -2.60 -3.22
N ASN A 73 15.79 -1.73 -2.37
CA ASN A 73 14.66 -0.88 -2.69
C ASN A 73 14.91 0.50 -2.09
N GLN A 74 14.80 1.56 -2.88
CA GLN A 74 14.98 2.95 -2.42
C GLN A 74 13.67 3.75 -2.39
N SER A 75 12.53 3.08 -2.58
CA SER A 75 11.22 3.72 -2.64
C SER A 75 10.88 4.45 -1.33
N TRP A 76 10.46 5.71 -1.44
CA TRP A 76 9.91 6.46 -0.31
C TRP A 76 8.52 5.94 0.10
N GLY A 77 7.78 5.33 -0.84
CA GLY A 77 6.41 4.89 -0.61
C GLY A 77 6.28 3.81 0.46
N ILE A 78 7.25 2.90 0.57
CA ILE A 78 7.22 1.87 1.62
C ILE A 78 7.49 2.44 3.01
N ARG A 79 8.33 3.49 3.10
CA ARG A 79 8.59 4.22 4.34
C ARG A 79 7.38 5.02 4.79
N TRP A 80 6.66 5.59 3.82
CA TRP A 80 5.39 6.23 4.07
C TRP A 80 4.29 5.25 4.50
N ALA A 81 4.20 4.07 3.87
CA ALA A 81 3.28 3.01 4.29
C ALA A 81 3.55 2.53 5.72
N TYR A 82 4.83 2.44 6.11
CA TYR A 82 5.20 2.14 7.49
C TYR A 82 4.76 3.24 8.45
N THR A 83 4.92 4.51 8.07
CA THR A 83 4.45 5.66 8.86
C THR A 83 2.93 5.60 9.08
N HIS A 84 2.15 5.28 8.04
CA HIS A 84 0.72 5.03 8.17
C HIS A 84 0.41 3.95 9.21
N ALA A 85 1.05 2.78 9.12
CA ALA A 85 0.82 1.72 10.10
C ALA A 85 1.21 2.12 11.52
N LYS A 86 2.35 2.79 11.70
CA LYS A 86 2.85 3.21 13.03
C LYS A 86 1.85 4.12 13.74
N TYR A 87 1.30 5.10 13.02
CA TYR A 87 0.40 6.12 13.58
C TYR A 87 -1.10 5.87 13.33
N ASP A 88 -1.50 4.65 12.97
CA ASP A 88 -2.89 4.33 12.61
C ASP A 88 -3.48 5.25 11.53
N GLY A 89 -2.61 5.72 10.63
CA GLY A 89 -2.98 6.54 9.49
C GLY A 89 -3.66 5.71 8.41
N VAL A 90 -4.68 6.32 7.80
CA VAL A 90 -5.38 5.75 6.65
C VAL A 90 -5.36 6.73 5.49
N CYS A 91 -5.56 6.21 4.29
CA CYS A 91 -5.57 6.97 3.06
C CYS A 91 -6.97 6.91 2.44
N LEU A 92 -7.51 8.07 2.09
CA LEU A 92 -8.77 8.20 1.37
C LEU A 92 -8.54 7.91 -0.12
N TYR A 93 -9.33 7.00 -0.67
CA TYR A 93 -9.33 6.67 -2.09
C TYR A 93 -10.71 6.95 -2.68
N PRO A 94 -10.78 7.54 -3.89
CA PRO A 94 -12.02 7.54 -4.65
C PRO A 94 -12.33 6.12 -5.15
N ALA A 95 -13.59 5.79 -5.38
CA ALA A 95 -13.97 4.49 -5.93
C ALA A 95 -13.55 4.33 -7.38
N LYS A 96 -13.80 5.38 -8.17
CA LYS A 96 -13.37 5.47 -9.55
C LYS A 96 -11.97 6.08 -9.59
N SER A 97 -11.12 5.56 -10.47
CA SER A 97 -9.74 6.03 -10.51
C SER A 97 -9.66 7.43 -11.12
N LYS A 98 -8.95 8.35 -10.47
CA LYS A 98 -8.63 9.67 -11.03
C LYS A 98 -7.22 9.74 -11.63
N VAL A 99 -6.47 8.64 -11.57
CA VAL A 99 -5.12 8.49 -12.12
C VAL A 99 -5.00 7.15 -12.85
N PHE A 100 -4.19 7.11 -13.90
CA PHE A 100 -3.88 5.88 -14.64
C PHE A 100 -2.37 5.72 -14.75
N ASN A 101 -1.86 4.51 -14.48
CA ASN A 101 -0.42 4.24 -14.53
C ASN A 101 -0.02 3.74 -15.93
N ILE A 102 0.51 4.64 -16.75
CA ILE A 102 0.94 4.35 -18.12
C ILE A 102 2.21 3.48 -18.21
N GLY A 103 2.95 3.27 -17.11
CA GLY A 103 4.20 2.51 -17.14
C GLY A 103 4.03 0.98 -17.04
N ALA A 104 2.81 0.49 -16.79
CA ALA A 104 2.52 -0.94 -16.65
C ALA A 104 2.53 -1.71 -18.00
N ASP A 105 2.70 -0.99 -19.11
CA ASP A 105 2.85 -1.50 -20.47
C ASP A 105 4.27 -2.02 -20.80
N ALA A 106 5.15 -2.08 -19.80
CA ALA A 106 6.59 -2.38 -19.87
C ALA A 106 7.49 -1.23 -20.36
N SER A 107 6.95 -0.02 -20.57
CA SER A 107 7.77 1.18 -20.79
C SER A 107 8.35 1.74 -19.48
N GLY A 108 7.73 1.43 -18.34
CA GLY A 108 8.14 1.94 -17.04
C GLY A 108 9.41 1.30 -16.49
N THR A 109 10.27 2.10 -15.84
CA THR A 109 11.56 1.65 -15.24
C THR A 109 11.41 0.50 -14.24
N HIS A 110 10.24 0.33 -13.63
CA HIS A 110 9.97 -0.70 -12.63
C HIS A 110 9.01 -1.81 -13.11
N PHE A 111 8.63 -1.80 -14.39
CA PHE A 111 7.84 -2.86 -15.00
C PHE A 111 8.66 -3.56 -16.07
N THR A 112 9.23 -4.72 -15.74
CA THR A 112 10.02 -5.52 -16.68
C THR A 112 9.17 -6.35 -17.65
N SER A 113 7.86 -6.34 -17.48
CA SER A 113 6.90 -7.07 -18.29
C SER A 113 5.54 -6.38 -18.26
N LYS A 114 4.81 -6.42 -19.38
CA LYS A 114 3.47 -5.85 -19.49
C LYS A 114 2.51 -6.54 -18.51
N THR A 115 1.68 -5.77 -17.82
CA THR A 115 0.64 -6.31 -16.95
C THR A 115 -0.60 -5.44 -16.97
N ASN A 116 -1.78 -6.08 -17.00
CA ASN A 116 -3.09 -5.44 -16.84
C ASN A 116 -3.61 -5.55 -15.40
N LYS A 117 -2.79 -6.07 -14.46
CA LYS A 117 -3.20 -6.28 -13.06
C LYS A 117 -3.75 -5.00 -12.42
N PHE A 118 -3.22 -3.85 -12.82
CA PHE A 118 -3.55 -2.55 -12.26
C PHE A 118 -4.48 -1.73 -13.14
N ASP A 119 -5.00 -2.31 -14.21
CA ASP A 119 -5.90 -1.61 -15.12
C ASP A 119 -7.19 -1.22 -14.39
N VAL A 120 -7.59 0.02 -14.60
CA VAL A 120 -8.77 0.62 -14.01
C VAL A 120 -9.43 1.53 -15.02
N ALA A 121 -10.76 1.61 -14.98
CA ALA A 121 -11.48 2.65 -15.68
C ALA A 121 -11.13 4.01 -15.06
N LEU A 122 -10.62 4.93 -15.87
CA LEU A 122 -10.37 6.30 -15.47
C LEU A 122 -11.71 7.04 -15.42
N ASP A 123 -11.90 7.84 -14.37
CA ASP A 123 -13.07 8.68 -14.22
C ASP A 123 -12.87 9.99 -14.98
N GLU A 124 -13.53 10.10 -16.13
CA GLU A 124 -13.53 11.29 -16.99
C GLU A 124 -14.59 12.33 -16.58
N GLY A 125 -15.40 12.02 -15.55
CA GLY A 125 -16.40 12.93 -15.02
C GLY A 125 -15.81 14.04 -14.15
N GLU A 126 -16.68 14.98 -13.77
CA GLU A 126 -16.34 16.11 -12.91
C GLU A 126 -15.75 15.67 -11.55
N CYS A 127 -14.94 16.54 -10.95
CA CYS A 127 -14.24 16.30 -9.69
C CYS A 127 -15.01 16.84 -8.49
N GLU A 128 -16.31 16.56 -8.42
CA GLU A 128 -17.13 16.85 -7.24
C GLU A 128 -17.07 15.67 -6.26
N PHE A 129 -16.61 15.95 -5.05
CA PHE A 129 -16.48 14.92 -4.00
C PHE A 129 -17.26 15.33 -2.76
N ASN A 130 -18.18 14.48 -2.35
CA ASN A 130 -18.76 14.54 -1.02
C ASN A 130 -17.77 13.91 -0.04
N LEU A 131 -16.89 14.72 0.52
CA LEU A 131 -15.86 14.24 1.44
C LEU A 131 -16.49 13.82 2.78
N PRO A 132 -16.04 12.70 3.37
CA PRO A 132 -16.51 12.28 4.68
C PRO A 132 -16.12 13.30 5.76
N SER A 133 -17.03 13.54 6.71
CA SER A 133 -16.73 14.23 7.97
C SER A 133 -15.95 13.35 8.95
N GLU A 134 -16.06 12.02 8.80
CA GLU A 134 -15.47 11.04 9.71
C GLU A 134 -14.78 9.90 8.97
N VAL A 135 -13.73 9.35 9.60
CA VAL A 135 -13.01 8.21 9.07
C VAL A 135 -13.72 6.91 9.47
N VAL A 136 -14.42 6.30 8.51
CA VAL A 136 -15.07 4.99 8.69
C VAL A 136 -14.36 3.94 7.83
N ILE A 137 -13.80 2.93 8.48
CA ILE A 137 -13.09 1.84 7.78
C ILE A 137 -14.09 0.78 7.33
N ASN A 138 -14.13 0.53 6.03
CA ASN A 138 -14.82 -0.63 5.47
C ASN A 138 -13.83 -1.81 5.42
N GLU A 139 -14.01 -2.77 6.33
CA GLU A 139 -13.13 -3.93 6.44
C GLU A 139 -13.26 -4.91 5.26
N GLU A 140 -14.43 -5.00 4.61
CA GLU A 140 -14.62 -5.83 3.41
C GLU A 140 -13.73 -5.31 2.25
N ILE A 141 -13.73 -3.99 2.05
CA ILE A 141 -12.89 -3.32 1.04
C ILE A 141 -11.40 -3.45 1.40
N ASN A 142 -11.03 -3.23 2.66
CA ASN A 142 -9.63 -3.38 3.08
C ASN A 142 -9.13 -4.82 2.90
N GLN A 143 -9.96 -5.82 3.20
CA GLN A 143 -9.63 -7.23 2.95
C GLN A 143 -9.48 -7.54 1.46
N SER A 144 -10.36 -6.99 0.61
CA SER A 144 -10.27 -7.15 -0.84
C SER A 144 -8.97 -6.59 -1.39
N VAL A 145 -8.63 -5.34 -1.02
CA VAL A 145 -7.39 -4.70 -1.46
C VAL A 145 -6.15 -5.40 -0.89
N LYS A 146 -6.19 -5.81 0.39
CA LYS A 146 -5.12 -6.61 1.00
C LYS A 146 -4.86 -7.88 0.18
N ARG A 147 -5.91 -8.63 -0.17
CA ARG A 147 -5.79 -9.85 -1.00
C ARG A 147 -5.23 -9.57 -2.39
N PHE A 148 -5.63 -8.46 -3.02
CA PHE A 148 -5.10 -8.05 -4.32
C PHE A 148 -3.57 -7.83 -4.30
N PHE A 149 -3.04 -7.31 -3.18
CA PHE A 149 -1.62 -7.10 -2.99
C PHE A 149 -0.88 -8.28 -2.34
N SER A 150 -1.58 -9.22 -1.70
CA SER A 150 -0.96 -10.38 -1.09
C SER A 150 -0.24 -11.25 -2.14
N PRO A 151 1.06 -11.54 -1.95
CA PRO A 151 1.79 -12.42 -2.84
C PRO A 151 1.31 -13.87 -2.69
N GLY A 152 1.37 -14.64 -3.77
CA GLY A 152 1.11 -16.07 -3.74
C GLY A 152 2.12 -16.82 -2.84
N LEU A 153 1.74 -18.03 -2.42
CA LEU A 153 2.51 -18.83 -1.46
C LEU A 153 3.96 -19.06 -1.90
N HIS A 154 4.18 -19.39 -3.18
CA HIS A 154 5.52 -19.57 -3.75
C HIS A 154 6.40 -18.33 -3.52
N LYS A 155 5.87 -17.12 -3.74
CA LYS A 155 6.60 -15.87 -3.56
C LYS A 155 6.82 -15.53 -2.08
N LYS A 156 5.89 -15.91 -1.18
CA LYS A 156 6.09 -15.82 0.27
C LYS A 156 7.29 -16.68 0.72
N VAL A 157 7.39 -17.91 0.23
CA VAL A 157 8.51 -18.81 0.51
C VAL A 157 9.83 -18.24 -0.04
N LEU A 158 9.85 -17.76 -1.28
CA LEU A 158 11.04 -17.12 -1.87
C LEU A 158 11.49 -15.90 -1.06
N ASN A 159 10.55 -15.04 -0.66
CA ASN A 159 10.85 -13.87 0.16
C ASN A 159 11.44 -14.25 1.53
N TYR A 160 10.93 -15.32 2.15
CA TYR A 160 11.50 -15.83 3.41
C TYR A 160 12.98 -16.20 3.25
N PHE A 161 13.32 -17.01 2.23
CA PHE A 161 14.72 -17.38 2.00
C PHE A 161 15.60 -16.19 1.62
N LYS A 162 15.07 -15.27 0.82
CA LYS A 162 15.76 -14.03 0.41
C LYS A 162 16.15 -13.18 1.62
N PHE A 163 15.24 -13.02 2.60
CA PHE A 163 15.43 -12.12 3.74
C PHE A 163 15.78 -12.83 5.05
N ARG A 164 16.00 -14.15 5.06
CA ARG A 164 16.29 -14.91 6.28
C ARG A 164 17.44 -14.35 7.13
N LYS A 165 18.43 -13.70 6.52
CA LYS A 165 19.59 -13.13 7.24
C LYS A 165 19.21 -11.89 8.05
N ILE A 166 18.36 -11.01 7.52
CA ILE A 166 17.93 -9.77 8.19
C ILE A 166 16.79 -10.02 9.20
N LEU A 167 16.10 -11.15 9.07
CA LEU A 167 15.08 -11.62 10.01
C LEU A 167 15.66 -12.23 11.29
N LYS A 168 16.93 -12.70 11.26
CA LYS A 168 17.68 -13.05 12.48
C LYS A 168 17.97 -11.79 13.30
#